data_AF-A0A8J0V524-F1
#
_entry.id   AF-A0A8J0V524-F1
#
_cell.length_a   1.000
_cell.length_b   1.000
_cell.length_c   1.000
_cell.angle_alpha   90.00
_cell.angle_beta   90.00
_cell.angle_gamma   90.00
#
_symmetry.space_group_name_H-M   'P 1'
#
loop_
_entity.id
_entity.type
_entity.pdbx_description
1 polymer ?
#
loop_
_entity_poly.entity_id
_entity_poly.type
_entity_poly.pdbx_seq_one_letter_code
_entity_poly.pdbx_strand_id
1 'polypeptide(L)'
;MTGCRTRSMSCIGQLWSYETPKVIVVKNRRLGTIYRLLQLLIIVYFVWYVFVVQKGYQAQETGPESAVITKVKGVSTSKGPRGIKKIWDVAEYVKPPEGGSVFTIITRIESTKLQTMGTCPESRTVPNALCVSDEDCNRGEMHILGNGEQTGRCIIAGRGSLRTCEIFAWCPLEDETAISESLQDYVQNFTILIKNNIHFPQFGFSKGNIEDQGFLRNCTYHPVLSPSCPIFTVGFIVSEAGANFTELAKKGGIIGVIINWNCNLDLHPSKCRPEYSFRRLDLQNKISSGYNYRFAKYYNNNGTETRTLIKVYGIRIDVIVHGQAGKFSLIPTIINLATALTSIGVGSVLCDWILLTFMNKDHTYSLRKFDEVWKLEDGTTTAVTTVSSLQESSCIPGSPCTFDEPVYKDKGPAMEFTIIQDRLGQEHRDGILPPPGS
;
A
#
# COMPACT_ATOMS: atom_id res chain seq x y z
N MET A 1 53.11 20.36 -47.77
CA MET A 1 51.89 20.52 -46.93
C MET A 1 50.62 19.99 -47.61
N THR A 2 50.66 18.85 -48.32
CA THR A 2 49.50 18.27 -49.02
C THR A 2 48.98 16.96 -48.39
N GLY A 3 49.65 16.41 -47.37
CA GLY A 3 49.24 15.15 -46.72
C GLY A 3 48.27 15.28 -45.53
N CYS A 4 48.00 16.49 -45.03
CA CYS A 4 47.13 16.68 -43.85
C CYS A 4 45.65 16.91 -44.22
N ARG A 5 45.37 17.41 -45.43
CA ARG A 5 43.99 17.72 -45.88
C ARG A 5 43.20 16.46 -46.25
N THR A 6 43.86 15.45 -46.80
CA THR A 6 43.23 14.17 -47.23
C THR A 6 42.92 13.25 -46.05
N ARG A 7 43.75 13.24 -44.99
CA ARG A 7 43.46 12.47 -43.76
C ARG A 7 42.32 13.08 -42.94
N SER A 8 42.26 14.42 -42.85
CA SER A 8 41.18 15.10 -42.12
C SER A 8 39.80 14.92 -42.76
N MET A 9 39.71 14.91 -44.10
CA MET A 9 38.45 14.60 -44.81
C MET A 9 38.02 13.13 -44.67
N SER A 10 38.97 12.19 -44.57
CA SER A 10 38.67 10.77 -44.35
C SER A 10 38.09 10.50 -42.94
N CYS A 11 38.58 11.20 -41.91
CA CYS A 11 38.07 11.05 -40.54
C CYS A 11 36.66 11.64 -40.36
N ILE A 12 36.33 12.74 -41.06
CA ILE A 12 34.98 13.34 -41.02
C ILE A 12 33.96 12.45 -41.74
N GLY A 13 34.35 11.81 -42.85
CA GLY A 13 33.50 10.84 -43.55
C GLY A 13 33.17 9.61 -42.70
N GLN A 14 34.10 9.15 -41.86
CA GLN A 14 33.86 8.09 -40.87
C GLN A 14 32.95 8.54 -39.72
N LEU A 15 32.92 9.83 -39.38
CA LEU A 15 32.01 10.37 -38.36
C LEU A 15 30.55 10.43 -38.87
N TRP A 16 30.37 10.46 -40.20
CA TRP A 16 29.06 10.46 -40.86
C TRP A 16 28.72 9.11 -41.53
N SER A 17 29.48 8.05 -41.26
CA SER A 17 29.12 6.72 -41.73
C SER A 17 27.99 6.14 -40.87
N TYR A 18 26.92 5.70 -41.54
CA TYR A 18 25.79 5.01 -40.91
C TYR A 18 25.92 3.51 -41.15
N GLU A 19 26.13 2.75 -40.08
CA GLU A 19 26.23 1.30 -40.15
C GLU A 19 24.84 0.66 -40.10
N THR A 20 24.58 -0.28 -41.01
CA THR A 20 23.35 -1.09 -41.01
C THR A 20 23.69 -2.57 -41.05
N PRO A 21 23.01 -3.42 -40.26
CA PRO A 21 23.25 -4.85 -40.30
C PRO A 21 22.71 -5.45 -41.61
N LYS A 22 23.46 -6.38 -42.19
CA LYS A 22 22.97 -7.22 -43.29
C LYS A 22 21.92 -8.19 -42.74
N VAL A 23 20.68 -8.08 -43.21
CA VAL A 23 19.56 -8.91 -42.74
C VAL A 23 19.23 -10.04 -43.73
N ILE A 24 18.79 -11.18 -43.21
CA ILE A 24 18.37 -12.35 -44.01
C ILE A 24 16.86 -12.47 -43.95
N VAL A 25 16.23 -12.55 -45.13
CA VAL A 25 14.78 -12.70 -45.25
C VAL A 25 14.43 -14.16 -45.53
N VAL A 26 13.93 -14.87 -44.52
CA VAL A 26 13.47 -16.26 -44.66
C VAL A 26 12.03 -16.30 -45.14
N LYS A 27 11.81 -16.72 -46.39
CA LYS A 27 10.47 -16.87 -46.99
C LYS A 27 9.85 -18.22 -46.65
N ASN A 28 9.41 -18.40 -45.40
CA ASN A 28 8.67 -19.61 -44.96
C ASN A 28 7.31 -19.24 -44.35
N ARG A 29 6.22 -19.80 -44.87
CA ARG A 29 4.85 -19.50 -44.41
C ARG A 29 4.64 -19.86 -42.93
N ARG A 30 5.12 -21.02 -42.46
CA ARG A 30 4.89 -21.47 -41.08
C ARG A 30 5.61 -20.57 -40.07
N LEU A 31 6.90 -20.30 -40.30
CA LEU A 31 7.70 -19.42 -39.45
C LEU A 31 7.18 -17.97 -39.49
N GLY A 32 6.79 -17.48 -40.68
CA GLY A 32 6.19 -16.17 -40.84
C GLY A 32 4.88 -16.02 -40.06
N THR A 33 4.00 -17.03 -40.09
CA THR A 33 2.77 -17.04 -39.29
C THR A 33 3.07 -17.01 -37.79
N ILE A 34 4.01 -17.83 -37.31
CA ILE A 34 4.41 -17.84 -35.89
C ILE A 34 4.96 -16.47 -35.46
N TYR A 35 5.86 -15.88 -36.25
CA TYR A 35 6.42 -14.57 -35.98
C TYR A 35 5.34 -13.47 -35.93
N ARG A 36 4.43 -13.44 -36.91
CA ARG A 36 3.35 -12.44 -36.95
C ARG A 36 2.32 -12.64 -35.83
N LEU A 37 2.01 -13.87 -35.46
CA LEU A 37 1.12 -14.17 -34.34
C LEU A 37 1.73 -13.73 -33.01
N LEU A 38 3.03 -13.97 -32.81
CA LEU A 38 3.76 -13.51 -31.64
C LEU A 38 3.81 -11.97 -31.57
N GLN A 39 4.09 -11.30 -32.69
CA GLN A 39 4.02 -9.84 -32.76
C GLN A 39 2.62 -9.31 -32.42
N LEU A 40 1.57 -9.93 -32.96
CA LEU A 40 0.18 -9.55 -32.67
C LEU A 40 -0.12 -9.71 -31.17
N LEU A 41 0.31 -10.81 -30.54
CA LEU A 41 0.12 -11.06 -29.11
C LEU A 41 0.80 -9.97 -28.28
N ILE A 42 2.05 -9.63 -28.59
CA ILE A 42 2.79 -8.56 -27.91
C ILE A 42 2.06 -7.23 -28.06
N ILE A 43 1.63 -6.87 -29.28
CA ILE A 43 0.89 -5.62 -29.52
C ILE A 43 -0.42 -5.60 -28.73
N VAL A 44 -1.19 -6.69 -28.75
CA VAL A 44 -2.44 -6.80 -27.98
C VAL A 44 -2.18 -6.66 -26.48
N TYR A 45 -1.13 -7.28 -25.96
CA TYR A 45 -0.74 -7.13 -24.55
C TYR A 45 -0.44 -5.67 -24.20
N PHE A 46 0.40 -4.97 -24.98
CA PHE A 46 0.71 -3.57 -24.69
C PHE A 46 -0.52 -2.66 -24.83
N VAL A 47 -1.28 -2.78 -25.91
CA VAL A 47 -2.47 -1.94 -26.13
C VAL A 47 -3.53 -2.19 -25.07
N TRP A 48 -3.87 -3.46 -24.80
CA TRP A 48 -4.96 -3.78 -23.88
C TRP A 48 -4.54 -3.71 -22.42
N TYR A 49 -3.47 -4.40 -22.04
CA TYR A 49 -3.09 -4.48 -20.63
C TYR A 49 -2.35 -3.21 -20.18
N VAL A 50 -1.29 -2.81 -20.89
CA VAL A 50 -0.44 -1.68 -20.44
C VAL A 50 -1.13 -0.34 -20.66
N PHE A 51 -1.70 -0.08 -21.84
CA PHE A 51 -2.34 1.20 -22.13
C PHE A 51 -3.78 1.28 -21.61
N VAL A 52 -4.64 0.27 -21.80
CA VAL A 52 -6.05 0.36 -21.38
C VAL A 52 -6.25 0.02 -19.89
N VAL A 53 -5.79 -1.14 -19.41
CA VAL A 53 -6.03 -1.57 -18.01
C VAL A 53 -5.16 -0.79 -17.02
N GLN A 54 -3.85 -0.72 -17.26
CA GLN A 54 -2.91 -0.06 -16.35
C GLN A 54 -2.85 1.47 -16.56
N LYS A 55 -3.47 1.99 -17.62
CA LYS A 55 -3.43 3.41 -18.00
C LYS A 55 -2.00 3.96 -18.08
N GLY A 56 -1.09 3.21 -18.68
CA GLY A 56 0.33 3.57 -18.79
C GLY A 56 0.64 4.87 -19.55
N TYR A 57 -0.36 5.50 -20.17
CA TYR A 57 -0.24 6.83 -20.78
C TYR A 57 -0.43 7.98 -19.77
N GLN A 58 -0.89 7.68 -18.54
CA GLN A 58 -1.13 8.67 -17.51
C GLN A 58 0.06 8.75 -16.55
N ALA A 59 0.41 9.96 -16.16
CA ALA A 59 1.12 10.16 -14.89
C ALA A 59 0.12 9.93 -13.76
N GLN A 60 0.54 9.21 -12.72
CA GLN A 60 -0.29 8.93 -11.56
C GLN A 60 0.31 9.60 -10.33
N GLU A 61 -0.56 10.22 -9.53
CA GLU A 61 -0.24 10.77 -8.22
C GLU A 61 -1.07 10.01 -7.17
N THR A 62 -0.39 9.46 -6.17
CA THR A 62 -1.01 8.72 -5.06
C THR A 62 -0.85 9.51 -3.76
N GLY A 63 -1.91 9.57 -2.95
CA GLY A 63 -1.88 10.27 -1.66
C GLY A 63 -2.09 11.78 -1.80
N PRO A 64 -3.34 12.23 -2.07
CA PRO A 64 -3.65 13.65 -2.13
C PRO A 64 -3.47 14.32 -0.76
N GLU A 65 -3.21 15.62 -0.78
CA GLU A 65 -3.41 16.47 0.38
C GLU A 65 -4.91 16.50 0.69
N SER A 66 -5.30 16.13 1.91
CA SER A 66 -6.72 16.04 2.29
C SER A 66 -7.01 16.85 3.55
N ALA A 67 -8.11 17.59 3.52
CA ALA A 67 -8.67 18.29 4.66
C ALA A 67 -10.05 17.73 4.96
N VAL A 68 -10.27 17.32 6.21
CA VAL A 68 -11.53 16.74 6.68
C VAL A 68 -12.07 17.58 7.84
N ILE A 69 -13.33 17.97 7.73
CA ILE A 69 -14.07 18.65 8.79
C ILE A 69 -15.37 17.88 9.02
N THR A 70 -15.62 17.50 10.26
CA THR A 70 -16.80 16.73 10.65
C THR A 70 -17.70 17.57 11.54
N LYS A 71 -19.02 17.39 11.39
CA LYS A 71 -20.02 18.04 12.24
C LYS A 71 -21.12 17.06 12.59
N VAL A 72 -21.26 16.78 13.88
CA VAL A 72 -22.34 15.93 14.39
C VAL A 72 -23.54 16.79 14.75
N LYS A 73 -24.74 16.26 14.51
CA LYS A 73 -26.01 16.84 14.95
C LYS A 73 -26.90 15.77 15.56
N GLY A 74 -27.49 16.12 16.69
CA GLY A 74 -28.40 15.26 17.43
C GLY A 74 -28.53 15.74 18.87
N VAL A 75 -29.65 15.40 19.50
CA VAL A 75 -29.88 15.66 20.92
C VAL A 75 -30.36 14.36 21.52
N SER A 76 -29.81 13.99 22.67
CA SER A 76 -30.22 12.80 23.41
C SER A 76 -30.68 13.19 24.81
N THR A 77 -31.41 12.29 25.47
CA THR A 77 -31.83 12.48 26.85
C THR A 77 -31.48 11.25 27.65
N SER A 78 -30.84 11.43 28.81
CA SER A 78 -30.58 10.35 29.77
C SER A 78 -31.46 10.51 31.01
N LYS A 79 -31.69 9.40 31.70
CA LYS A 79 -32.23 9.42 33.06
C LYS A 79 -31.07 9.62 34.02
N GLY A 80 -30.96 10.81 34.60
CA GLY A 80 -29.96 11.11 35.61
C GLY A 80 -30.30 10.47 36.97
N PRO A 81 -29.40 10.61 37.95
CA PRO A 81 -29.65 10.15 39.32
C PRO A 81 -30.90 10.85 39.90
N ARG A 82 -31.77 10.05 40.55
CA ARG A 82 -33.10 10.46 41.06
C ARG A 82 -34.19 10.67 39.98
N GLY A 83 -34.00 10.13 38.77
CA GLY A 83 -35.02 10.15 37.72
C GLY A 83 -35.17 11.49 37.00
N ILE A 84 -34.28 12.45 37.25
CA ILE A 84 -34.28 13.75 36.59
C ILE A 84 -33.80 13.56 35.15
N LYS A 85 -34.58 14.05 34.18
CA LYS A 85 -34.24 14.00 32.76
C LYS A 85 -33.11 14.98 32.48
N LYS A 86 -31.98 14.48 31.97
CA LYS A 86 -30.84 15.27 31.53
C LYS A 86 -30.80 15.31 30.01
N ILE A 87 -30.55 16.48 29.44
CA ILE A 87 -30.40 16.68 27.98
C ILE A 87 -28.91 16.67 27.65
N TRP A 88 -28.56 16.01 26.55
CA TRP A 88 -27.20 15.92 26.02
C TRP A 88 -27.13 16.55 24.64
N ASP A 89 -26.21 17.50 24.48
CA ASP A 89 -25.94 18.19 23.23
C ASP A 89 -24.54 17.86 22.67
N VAL A 90 -24.28 18.34 21.46
CA VAL A 90 -23.04 18.10 20.72
C VAL A 90 -21.79 18.50 21.52
N ALA A 91 -21.84 19.59 22.29
CA ALA A 91 -20.71 20.08 23.07
C ALA A 91 -20.35 19.14 24.23
N GLU A 92 -21.30 18.32 24.70
CA GLU A 92 -21.07 17.35 25.74
C GLU A 92 -20.60 16.00 25.21
N TYR A 93 -21.31 15.43 24.22
CA TYR A 93 -21.07 14.05 23.76
C TYR A 93 -20.09 13.92 22.60
N VAL A 94 -19.63 15.01 21.97
CA VAL A 94 -18.60 14.96 20.93
C VAL A 94 -17.26 15.44 21.47
N LYS A 95 -16.22 14.62 21.26
CA LYS A 95 -14.83 14.95 21.64
C LYS A 95 -13.84 14.49 20.56
N PRO A 96 -12.86 15.32 20.16
CA PRO A 96 -12.70 16.73 20.53
C PRO A 96 -13.71 17.62 19.74
N PRO A 97 -14.12 18.79 20.27
CA PRO A 97 -15.22 19.59 19.69
C PRO A 97 -14.88 20.32 18.39
N GLU A 98 -13.59 20.49 18.08
CA GLU A 98 -13.09 21.18 16.88
C GLU A 98 -13.54 20.47 15.59
N GLY A 99 -13.79 19.17 15.69
CA GLY A 99 -14.00 18.31 14.53
C GLY A 99 -12.69 18.08 13.77
N GLY A 100 -12.69 17.10 12.89
CA GLY A 100 -11.49 16.70 12.15
C GLY A 100 -11.65 15.32 11.55
N SER A 101 -10.54 14.67 11.22
CA SER A 101 -10.54 13.28 10.77
C SER A 101 -10.89 12.30 11.89
N VAL A 102 -10.64 12.64 13.15
CA VAL A 102 -10.89 11.76 14.29
C VAL A 102 -11.77 12.45 15.33
N PHE A 103 -12.87 11.81 15.69
CA PHE A 103 -13.76 12.28 16.76
C PHE A 103 -14.50 11.12 17.40
N THR A 104 -14.93 11.30 18.64
CA THR A 104 -15.67 10.32 19.44
C THR A 104 -17.07 10.82 19.70
N ILE A 105 -18.06 9.95 19.47
CA ILE A 105 -19.43 10.11 19.94
C ILE A 105 -19.60 9.27 21.20
N ILE A 106 -19.86 9.94 22.31
CA ILE A 106 -20.05 9.32 23.62
C ILE A 106 -21.42 8.61 23.65
N THR A 107 -21.40 7.33 23.99
CA THR A 107 -22.62 6.50 24.10
C THR A 107 -22.96 6.18 25.55
N ARG A 108 -21.96 6.10 26.43
CA ARG A 108 -22.14 5.81 27.85
C ARG A 108 -21.08 6.53 28.65
N ILE A 109 -21.46 7.05 29.81
CA ILE A 109 -20.54 7.67 30.75
C ILE A 109 -20.69 7.06 32.14
N GLU A 110 -19.61 7.10 32.89
CA GLU A 110 -19.55 6.82 34.32
C GLU A 110 -18.91 8.05 34.97
N SER A 111 -19.69 8.76 35.78
CA SER A 111 -19.22 10.00 36.43
C SER A 111 -19.12 9.84 37.93
N THR A 112 -17.97 10.22 38.49
CA THR A 112 -17.72 10.31 39.92
C THR A 112 -17.59 11.79 40.28
N LYS A 113 -18.60 12.33 40.96
CA LYS A 113 -18.70 13.75 41.30
C LYS A 113 -18.04 14.04 42.63
N LEU A 114 -17.67 15.31 42.85
CA LEU A 114 -17.16 15.82 44.12
C LEU A 114 -15.90 15.10 44.62
N GLN A 115 -15.00 14.72 43.70
CA GLN A 115 -13.70 14.19 44.11
C GLN A 115 -12.84 15.31 44.68
N THR A 116 -12.35 15.13 45.89
CA THR A 116 -11.40 16.03 46.56
C THR A 116 -10.14 15.25 46.92
N MET A 117 -9.01 15.95 47.02
CA MET A 117 -7.78 15.32 47.48
C MET A 117 -7.89 15.01 48.98
N GLY A 118 -7.70 13.74 49.34
CA GLY A 118 -7.88 13.26 50.71
C GLY A 118 -7.48 11.79 50.85
N THR A 119 -7.85 11.16 51.96
CA THR A 119 -7.62 9.73 52.17
C THR A 119 -8.89 8.91 52.01
N CYS A 120 -8.78 7.75 51.34
CA CYS A 120 -9.87 6.80 51.15
C CYS A 120 -9.34 5.38 50.95
N PRO A 121 -10.18 4.34 51.10
CA PRO A 121 -9.77 2.96 50.79
C PRO A 121 -9.47 2.79 49.30
N GLU A 122 -8.41 2.04 48.97
CA GLU A 122 -8.06 1.68 47.59
C GLU A 122 -9.10 0.75 46.94
N SER A 123 -9.18 0.77 45.61
CA SER A 123 -10.05 -0.12 44.84
C SER A 123 -9.65 -1.58 44.99
N ARG A 124 -10.66 -2.44 45.17
CA ARG A 124 -10.53 -3.90 45.24
C ARG A 124 -10.02 -4.53 43.94
N THR A 125 -10.05 -3.79 42.83
CA THR A 125 -9.62 -4.27 41.52
C THR A 125 -8.10 -4.20 41.34
N VAL A 126 -7.42 -3.43 42.20
CA VAL A 126 -5.97 -3.26 42.16
C VAL A 126 -5.31 -4.47 42.83
N PRO A 127 -4.32 -5.12 42.19
CA PRO A 127 -3.58 -6.22 42.81
C PRO A 127 -2.86 -5.71 44.07
N ASN A 128 -2.82 -6.53 45.12
CA ASN A 128 -2.24 -6.20 46.43
C ASN A 128 -2.92 -5.04 47.19
N ALA A 129 -4.13 -4.63 46.81
CA ALA A 129 -4.89 -3.63 47.56
C ALA A 129 -5.58 -4.19 48.81
N LEU A 130 -5.78 -5.51 48.89
CA LEU A 130 -6.40 -6.19 50.03
C LEU A 130 -5.38 -6.34 51.17
N CYS A 131 -5.81 -5.99 52.39
CA CYS A 131 -4.98 -6.07 53.58
C CYS A 131 -5.74 -6.77 54.72
N VAL A 132 -5.01 -7.38 55.64
CA VAL A 132 -5.54 -7.96 56.89
C VAL A 132 -5.14 -7.08 58.08
N SER A 133 -3.88 -6.63 58.08
CA SER A 133 -3.29 -5.72 59.08
C SER A 133 -2.64 -4.50 58.41
N ASP A 134 -2.30 -3.49 59.22
CA ASP A 134 -1.62 -2.27 58.75
C ASP A 134 -0.22 -2.57 58.18
N GLU A 135 0.39 -3.70 58.55
CA GLU A 135 1.72 -4.13 58.08
C GLU A 135 1.73 -4.55 56.61
N ASP A 136 0.56 -4.94 56.07
CA ASP A 136 0.41 -5.29 54.65
C ASP A 136 0.47 -4.05 53.74
N CYS A 137 0.32 -2.85 54.30
CA CYS A 137 0.27 -1.59 53.57
C CYS A 137 1.58 -0.82 53.77
N ASN A 138 2.39 -0.70 52.72
CA ASN A 138 3.66 0.02 52.81
C ASN A 138 3.43 1.51 52.63
N ARG A 139 3.78 2.30 53.64
CA ARG A 139 3.65 3.76 53.56
C ARG A 139 4.54 4.35 52.47
N GLY A 140 3.96 5.18 51.61
CA GLY A 140 4.66 5.84 50.50
C GLY A 140 4.76 4.99 49.22
N GLU A 141 4.24 3.76 49.23
CA GLU A 141 4.20 2.94 48.03
C GLU A 141 3.11 3.42 47.06
N MET A 142 3.44 3.50 45.77
CA MET A 142 2.50 3.79 44.69
C MET A 142 2.49 2.62 43.72
N HIS A 143 1.36 1.91 43.63
CA HIS A 143 1.19 0.86 42.63
C HIS A 143 0.91 1.45 41.25
N ILE A 144 1.48 0.87 40.20
CA ILE A 144 1.32 1.32 38.79
C ILE A 144 -0.15 1.28 38.35
N LEU A 145 -0.90 0.30 38.84
CA LEU A 145 -2.34 0.14 38.59
C LEU A 145 -3.20 0.77 39.71
N GLY A 146 -2.57 1.34 40.73
CA GLY A 146 -3.22 1.97 41.88
C GLY A 146 -3.74 3.37 41.57
N ASN A 147 -4.56 3.91 42.47
CA ASN A 147 -5.19 5.22 42.30
C ASN A 147 -4.46 6.34 43.07
N GLY A 148 -3.53 5.99 43.96
CA GLY A 148 -2.77 6.96 44.77
C GLY A 148 -1.64 6.34 45.59
N GLU A 149 -1.16 7.11 46.57
CA GLU A 149 -0.06 6.75 47.47
C GLU A 149 -0.58 6.09 48.74
N GLN A 150 -0.04 4.94 49.14
CA GLN A 150 -0.46 4.25 50.37
C GLN A 150 -0.05 5.00 51.64
N THR A 151 -0.97 5.15 52.60
CA THR A 151 -0.70 5.82 53.89
C THR A 151 -0.08 4.87 54.93
N GLY A 152 -0.17 3.56 54.70
CA GLY A 152 0.28 2.51 55.62
C GLY A 152 -0.77 2.06 56.65
N ARG A 153 -2.06 2.30 56.38
CA ARG A 153 -3.17 1.85 57.24
C ARG A 153 -4.10 0.93 56.47
N CYS A 154 -4.64 -0.07 57.16
CA CYS A 154 -5.60 -1.03 56.62
C CYS A 154 -7.01 -0.69 57.11
N ILE A 155 -7.86 -0.20 56.22
CA ILE A 155 -9.21 0.28 56.55
C ILE A 155 -10.30 -0.55 55.87
N ILE A 156 -11.52 -0.48 56.39
CA ILE A 156 -12.65 -1.24 55.84
C ILE A 156 -13.18 -0.53 54.58
N ALA A 157 -13.23 -1.25 53.45
CA ALA A 157 -13.78 -0.75 52.20
C ALA A 157 -15.29 -1.02 52.10
N GLY A 158 -16.11 -0.01 52.39
CA GLY A 158 -17.57 -0.06 52.23
C GLY A 158 -18.34 -0.88 53.28
N ARG A 159 -19.55 -1.35 52.93
CA ARG A 159 -20.42 -2.14 53.83
C ARG A 159 -20.08 -3.63 53.74
N GLY A 160 -18.99 -4.05 54.38
CA GLY A 160 -18.57 -5.45 54.50
C GLY A 160 -17.41 -5.64 55.47
N SER A 161 -16.86 -6.85 55.54
CA SER A 161 -15.66 -7.18 56.34
C SER A 161 -14.35 -7.09 55.54
N LEU A 162 -14.42 -6.75 54.25
CA LEU A 162 -13.26 -6.60 53.38
C LEU A 162 -12.49 -5.32 53.72
N ARG A 163 -11.19 -5.47 53.95
CA ARG A 163 -10.26 -4.38 54.23
C ARG A 163 -9.31 -4.15 53.06
N THR A 164 -9.01 -2.89 52.80
CA THR A 164 -8.05 -2.46 51.78
C THR A 164 -7.14 -1.40 52.36
N CYS A 165 -5.97 -1.25 51.75
CA CYS A 165 -5.06 -0.19 52.15
C CYS A 165 -5.69 1.20 51.94
N GLU A 166 -5.47 2.09 52.90
CA GLU A 166 -5.80 3.51 52.78
C GLU A 166 -4.77 4.20 51.88
N ILE A 167 -5.26 5.00 50.93
CA ILE A 167 -4.45 5.76 50.00
C ILE A 167 -4.76 7.26 50.12
N PHE A 168 -3.76 8.09 49.83
CA PHE A 168 -3.92 9.51 49.56
C PHE A 168 -4.14 9.71 48.06
N ALA A 169 -5.37 10.08 47.69
CA ALA A 169 -5.82 10.13 46.30
C ALA A 169 -6.98 11.11 46.09
N TRP A 170 -7.55 11.11 44.89
CA TRP A 170 -8.81 11.80 44.60
C TRP A 170 -9.99 10.95 45.08
N CYS A 171 -10.56 11.33 46.22
CA CYS A 171 -11.60 10.58 46.91
C CYS A 171 -12.97 11.26 46.75
N PRO A 172 -14.08 10.50 46.59
CA PRO A 172 -14.16 9.04 46.56
C PRO A 172 -13.69 8.43 45.23
N LEU A 173 -13.25 7.16 45.25
CA LEU A 173 -12.82 6.42 44.06
C LEU A 173 -14.00 6.06 43.13
N GLU A 174 -13.67 5.69 41.89
CA GLU A 174 -14.62 5.39 40.80
C GLU A 174 -15.63 4.30 41.21
N ASP A 175 -15.15 3.18 41.74
CA ASP A 175 -15.95 1.95 41.88
C ASP A 175 -17.10 2.04 42.89
N GLU A 176 -17.03 2.94 43.87
CA GLU A 176 -18.04 3.02 44.95
C GLU A 176 -19.19 3.98 44.64
N THR A 177 -18.96 4.99 43.80
CA THR A 177 -19.89 6.12 43.62
C THR A 177 -20.14 6.50 42.16
N ALA A 178 -19.61 5.73 41.20
CA ALA A 178 -19.82 5.99 39.78
C ALA A 178 -21.31 5.92 39.41
N ILE A 179 -21.81 7.02 38.87
CA ILE A 179 -23.16 7.09 38.30
C ILE A 179 -23.03 6.81 36.81
N SER A 180 -23.63 5.71 36.34
CA SER A 180 -23.63 5.34 34.93
C SER A 180 -24.84 5.92 34.20
N GLU A 181 -24.60 6.70 33.14
CA GLU A 181 -25.64 7.23 32.26
C GLU A 181 -25.41 6.69 30.83
N SER A 182 -26.47 6.18 30.19
CA SER A 182 -26.43 5.70 28.80
C SER A 182 -27.19 6.65 27.88
N LEU A 183 -26.63 6.93 26.71
CA LEU A 183 -27.21 7.73 25.63
C LEU A 183 -27.67 6.85 24.44
N GLN A 184 -27.63 5.52 24.59
CA GLN A 184 -27.77 4.55 23.52
C GLN A 184 -29.03 4.75 22.63
N ASP A 185 -30.16 5.14 23.22
CA ASP A 185 -31.46 5.13 22.52
C ASP A 185 -31.55 6.13 21.36
N TYR A 186 -30.89 7.29 21.46
CA TYR A 186 -30.98 8.36 20.46
C TYR A 186 -29.76 8.45 19.54
N VAL A 187 -28.61 7.90 19.96
CA VAL A 187 -27.34 8.05 19.23
C VAL A 187 -27.39 7.43 17.84
N GLN A 188 -28.17 6.37 17.61
CA GLN A 188 -28.33 5.76 16.27
C GLN A 188 -28.86 6.76 15.22
N ASN A 189 -29.72 7.68 15.66
CA ASN A 189 -30.37 8.68 14.80
C ASN A 189 -29.58 9.97 14.67
N PHE A 190 -28.39 10.05 15.28
CA PHE A 190 -27.52 11.20 15.11
C PHE A 190 -26.99 11.24 13.68
N THR A 191 -26.81 12.45 13.17
CA THR A 191 -26.31 12.69 11.82
C THR A 191 -24.91 13.26 11.88
N ILE A 192 -24.05 12.79 10.98
CA ILE A 192 -22.67 13.22 10.82
C ILE A 192 -22.54 13.80 9.42
N LEU A 193 -22.23 15.08 9.34
CA LEU A 193 -21.82 15.73 8.10
C LEU A 193 -20.29 15.63 7.99
N ILE A 194 -19.81 15.01 6.91
CA ILE A 194 -18.37 14.93 6.60
C ILE A 194 -18.08 15.85 5.42
N LYS A 195 -17.31 16.91 5.66
CA LYS A 195 -16.76 17.76 4.60
C LYS A 195 -15.35 17.30 4.32
N ASN A 196 -15.07 16.93 3.08
CA ASN A 196 -13.75 16.53 2.64
C ASN A 196 -13.36 17.29 1.39
N ASN A 197 -12.19 17.92 1.44
CA ASN A 197 -11.53 18.56 0.31
C ASN A 197 -10.22 17.82 0.04
N ILE A 198 -9.96 17.52 -1.22
CA ILE A 198 -8.72 16.91 -1.71
C ILE A 198 -8.01 17.88 -2.65
N HIS A 199 -6.68 17.85 -2.60
CA HIS A 199 -5.80 18.55 -3.52
C HIS A 199 -4.69 17.62 -4.01
N PHE A 200 -4.52 17.58 -5.32
CA PHE A 200 -3.46 16.86 -6.03
C PHE A 200 -2.44 17.88 -6.53
N PRO A 201 -1.37 18.14 -5.76
CA PRO A 201 -0.42 19.21 -6.05
C PRO A 201 0.32 19.01 -7.37
N GLN A 202 0.65 17.77 -7.76
CA GLN A 202 1.33 17.50 -9.04
C GLN A 202 0.50 17.95 -10.25
N PHE A 203 -0.83 17.85 -10.15
CA PHE A 203 -1.75 18.22 -11.24
C PHE A 203 -2.46 19.56 -11.03
N GLY A 204 -2.29 20.21 -9.87
CA GLY A 204 -3.00 21.43 -9.49
C GLY A 204 -4.52 21.27 -9.42
N PHE A 205 -5.01 20.07 -9.11
CA PHE A 205 -6.44 19.74 -9.10
C PHE A 205 -6.98 19.70 -7.67
N SER A 206 -8.06 20.45 -7.41
CA SER A 206 -8.77 20.45 -6.12
C SER A 206 -10.22 20.07 -6.31
N LYS A 207 -10.74 19.22 -5.42
CA LYS A 207 -12.16 18.88 -5.41
C LYS A 207 -12.67 18.62 -4.00
N GLY A 208 -13.92 19.00 -3.74
CA GLY A 208 -14.64 18.66 -2.51
C GLY A 208 -15.74 17.63 -2.76
N ASN A 209 -16.17 16.95 -1.70
CA ASN A 209 -17.31 16.03 -1.78
C ASN A 209 -18.69 16.73 -1.85
N ILE A 210 -18.73 18.04 -1.61
CA ILE A 210 -19.96 18.84 -1.65
C ILE A 210 -19.94 19.72 -2.89
N GLU A 211 -20.85 19.45 -3.84
CA GLU A 211 -20.98 20.25 -5.08
C GLU A 211 -22.01 21.39 -4.94
N ASP A 212 -23.14 21.16 -4.26
CA ASP A 212 -24.20 22.17 -4.06
C ASP A 212 -24.72 22.20 -2.60
N GLN A 213 -24.91 23.40 -2.06
CA GLN A 213 -25.41 23.63 -0.70
C GLN A 213 -26.93 23.42 -0.58
N GLY A 214 -27.70 23.61 -1.67
CA GLY A 214 -29.16 23.48 -1.65
C GLY A 214 -29.63 22.07 -1.28
N PHE A 215 -28.91 21.05 -1.75
CA PHE A 215 -29.20 19.64 -1.53
C PHE A 215 -28.94 19.15 -0.09
N LEU A 216 -28.15 19.88 0.70
CA LEU A 216 -27.71 19.44 2.04
C LEU A 216 -28.83 19.45 3.09
N ARG A 217 -29.96 20.12 2.86
CA ARG A 217 -30.99 20.28 3.89
C ARG A 217 -31.80 19.00 4.16
N ASN A 218 -31.97 18.14 3.16
CA ASN A 218 -32.85 16.97 3.25
C ASN A 218 -32.22 15.67 2.69
N CYS A 219 -30.91 15.67 2.43
CA CYS A 219 -30.25 14.46 1.97
C CYS A 219 -29.81 13.58 3.14
N THR A 220 -29.90 12.27 2.96
CA THR A 220 -29.22 11.27 3.78
C THR A 220 -28.50 10.32 2.83
N TYR A 221 -27.28 9.93 3.18
CA TYR A 221 -26.48 9.04 2.36
C TYR A 221 -27.14 7.67 2.20
N HIS A 222 -27.12 7.18 0.97
CA HIS A 222 -27.47 5.82 0.63
C HIS A 222 -26.58 5.37 -0.54
N PRO A 223 -26.02 4.15 -0.52
CA PRO A 223 -25.05 3.70 -1.53
C PRO A 223 -25.61 3.74 -2.97
N VAL A 224 -26.92 3.51 -3.14
CA VAL A 224 -27.59 3.47 -4.44
C VAL A 224 -28.42 4.74 -4.75
N LEU A 225 -29.28 5.16 -3.82
CA LEU A 225 -30.24 6.25 -4.05
C LEU A 225 -29.57 7.64 -4.02
N SER A 226 -28.58 7.84 -3.15
CA SER A 226 -27.98 9.15 -2.86
C SER A 226 -26.49 9.04 -2.51
N PRO A 227 -25.65 8.51 -3.42
CA PRO A 227 -24.22 8.26 -3.14
C PRO A 227 -23.39 9.53 -2.96
N SER A 228 -23.89 10.68 -3.42
CA SER A 228 -23.21 11.97 -3.30
C SER A 228 -23.53 12.73 -1.99
N CYS A 229 -24.44 12.23 -1.15
CA CYS A 229 -24.81 12.95 0.07
C CYS A 229 -23.73 12.76 1.16
N PRO A 230 -23.19 13.84 1.75
CA PRO A 230 -22.15 13.76 2.79
C PRO A 230 -22.69 13.59 4.22
N ILE A 231 -24.00 13.32 4.37
CA ILE A 231 -24.68 13.23 5.67
C ILE A 231 -25.02 11.78 5.96
N PHE A 232 -24.44 11.24 7.02
CA PHE A 232 -24.57 9.84 7.41
C PHE A 232 -25.27 9.74 8.75
N THR A 233 -26.12 8.73 8.93
CA THR A 233 -26.62 8.38 10.26
C THR A 233 -25.62 7.47 10.98
N VAL A 234 -25.47 7.64 12.30
CA VAL A 234 -24.57 6.79 13.09
C VAL A 234 -25.00 5.32 13.02
N GLY A 235 -26.31 5.06 13.05
CA GLY A 235 -26.86 3.71 12.90
C GLY A 235 -26.44 3.05 11.60
N PHE A 236 -26.52 3.77 10.47
CA PHE A 236 -26.10 3.28 9.16
C PHE A 236 -24.60 2.95 9.11
N ILE A 237 -23.75 3.84 9.63
CA ILE A 237 -22.30 3.62 9.67
C ILE A 237 -21.96 2.34 10.44
N VAL A 238 -22.61 2.12 11.58
CA VAL A 238 -22.36 0.97 12.45
C VAL A 238 -22.86 -0.33 11.81
N SER A 239 -24.03 -0.30 11.16
CA SER A 239 -24.57 -1.48 10.46
C SER A 239 -23.73 -1.85 9.24
N GLU A 240 -23.29 -0.88 8.45
CA GLU A 240 -22.48 -1.10 7.24
C GLU A 240 -21.07 -1.59 7.60
N ALA A 241 -20.53 -1.17 8.76
CA ALA A 241 -19.30 -1.71 9.31
C ALA A 241 -19.43 -3.16 9.86
N GLY A 242 -20.63 -3.76 9.81
CA GLY A 242 -20.89 -5.12 10.27
C GLY A 242 -20.90 -5.28 11.81
N ALA A 243 -21.13 -4.19 12.56
CA ALA A 243 -21.07 -4.20 14.02
C ALA A 243 -22.46 -4.11 14.67
N ASN A 244 -22.63 -4.72 15.86
CA ASN A 244 -23.85 -4.57 16.65
C ASN A 244 -23.78 -3.30 17.50
N PHE A 245 -24.69 -2.35 17.23
CA PHE A 245 -24.75 -1.07 17.94
C PHE A 245 -24.90 -1.22 19.45
N THR A 246 -25.67 -2.19 19.93
CA THR A 246 -25.94 -2.35 21.36
C THR A 246 -24.70 -2.76 22.15
N GLU A 247 -23.88 -3.64 21.57
CA GLU A 247 -22.61 -4.01 22.18
C GLU A 247 -21.61 -2.85 22.11
N LEU A 248 -21.55 -2.20 20.95
CA LEU A 248 -20.66 -1.07 20.70
C LEU A 248 -20.97 0.12 21.61
N ALA A 249 -22.24 0.40 21.89
CA ALA A 249 -22.63 1.47 22.80
C ALA A 249 -22.23 1.20 24.27
N LYS A 250 -22.16 -0.08 24.68
CA LYS A 250 -21.80 -0.48 26.05
C LYS A 250 -20.30 -0.47 26.31
N LYS A 251 -19.52 -1.01 25.36
CA LYS A 251 -18.05 -1.18 25.50
C LYS A 251 -17.25 -0.10 24.78
N GLY A 252 -17.88 0.63 23.87
CA GLY A 252 -17.19 1.48 22.89
C GLY A 252 -16.53 0.67 21.78
N GLY A 253 -16.05 1.35 20.74
CA GLY A 253 -15.21 0.77 19.70
C GLY A 253 -14.80 1.80 18.66
N ILE A 254 -14.07 1.34 17.62
CA ILE A 254 -13.47 2.23 16.63
C ILE A 254 -13.99 1.86 15.25
N ILE A 255 -14.58 2.83 14.54
CA ILE A 255 -15.09 2.67 13.19
C ILE A 255 -14.33 3.58 12.23
N GLY A 256 -13.89 3.02 11.12
CA GLY A 256 -13.27 3.73 10.02
C GLY A 256 -14.32 4.08 8.96
N VAL A 257 -14.35 5.35 8.58
CA VAL A 257 -15.05 5.84 7.38
C VAL A 257 -13.99 6.10 6.32
N ILE A 258 -13.91 5.24 5.32
CA ILE A 258 -12.94 5.37 4.24
C ILE A 258 -13.58 6.12 3.08
N ILE A 259 -12.93 7.20 2.65
CA ILE A 259 -13.28 7.98 1.47
C ILE A 259 -12.22 7.73 0.41
N ASN A 260 -12.60 7.05 -0.67
CA ASN A 260 -11.69 6.75 -1.77
C ASN A 260 -11.95 7.68 -2.97
N TRP A 261 -10.90 8.33 -3.45
CA TRP A 261 -10.92 9.21 -4.62
C TRP A 261 -10.10 8.60 -5.76
N ASN A 262 -10.74 7.81 -6.63
CA ASN A 262 -10.10 7.31 -7.84
C ASN A 262 -10.52 8.17 -9.03
N CYS A 263 -9.65 9.11 -9.41
CA CYS A 263 -10.00 10.15 -10.37
C CYS A 263 -9.18 10.07 -11.65
N ASN A 264 -9.87 9.98 -12.77
CA ASN A 264 -9.28 10.18 -14.09
C ASN A 264 -9.45 11.66 -14.48
N LEU A 265 -8.37 12.43 -14.42
CA LEU A 265 -8.34 13.86 -14.73
C LEU A 265 -8.37 14.17 -16.23
N ASP A 266 -8.34 13.15 -17.10
CA ASP A 266 -8.58 13.31 -18.53
C ASP A 266 -10.08 13.46 -18.85
N LEU A 267 -10.94 13.02 -17.92
CA LEU A 267 -12.38 13.18 -18.01
C LEU A 267 -12.83 14.48 -17.35
N HIS A 268 -14.09 14.85 -17.57
CA HIS A 268 -14.67 16.03 -16.93
C HIS A 268 -14.60 15.94 -15.38
N PRO A 269 -14.23 17.01 -14.66
CA PRO A 269 -14.07 17.02 -13.19
C PRO A 269 -15.28 16.49 -12.40
N SER A 270 -16.50 16.55 -12.96
CA SER A 270 -17.72 16.03 -12.32
C SER A 270 -17.74 14.50 -12.17
N LYS A 271 -16.94 13.77 -12.96
CA LYS A 271 -16.85 12.29 -12.89
C LYS A 271 -15.97 11.80 -11.74
N CYS A 272 -15.05 12.63 -11.25
CA CYS A 272 -14.26 12.36 -10.06
C CYS A 272 -15.16 12.50 -8.82
N ARG A 273 -15.60 11.38 -8.23
CA ARG A 273 -16.50 11.36 -7.06
C ARG A 273 -15.91 10.48 -5.96
N PRO A 274 -16.21 10.80 -4.69
CA PRO A 274 -15.76 9.97 -3.58
C PRO A 274 -16.59 8.69 -3.51
N GLU A 275 -15.93 7.59 -3.20
CA GLU A 275 -16.57 6.33 -2.81
C GLU A 275 -16.41 6.13 -1.31
N TYR A 276 -17.51 5.88 -0.61
CA TYR A 276 -17.52 5.68 0.83
C TYR A 276 -17.59 4.21 1.18
N SER A 277 -16.73 3.76 2.08
CA SER A 277 -16.79 2.43 2.69
C SER A 277 -16.59 2.51 4.19
N PHE A 278 -17.14 1.54 4.92
CA PHE A 278 -17.18 1.55 6.38
C PHE A 278 -16.60 0.24 6.90
N ARG A 279 -15.74 0.32 7.92
CA ARG A 279 -15.18 -0.88 8.55
C ARG A 279 -14.97 -0.66 10.03
N ARG A 280 -15.11 -1.71 10.83
CA ARG A 280 -14.65 -1.70 12.22
C ARG A 280 -13.12 -1.81 12.25
N LEU A 281 -12.44 -0.92 12.98
CA LEU A 281 -10.97 -0.85 13.05
C LEU A 281 -10.39 -1.57 14.27
N ASP A 282 -11.17 -1.73 15.34
CA ASP A 282 -10.72 -2.44 16.54
C ASP A 282 -10.80 -3.97 16.38
N LEU A 283 -9.73 -4.65 16.79
CA LEU A 283 -9.68 -6.11 16.86
C LEU A 283 -10.54 -6.61 18.03
N GLN A 284 -11.50 -7.50 17.74
CA GLN A 284 -12.35 -8.13 18.76
C GLN A 284 -11.58 -9.21 19.53
N ASN A 285 -10.58 -8.82 20.32
CA ASN A 285 -9.83 -9.71 21.19
C ASN A 285 -10.37 -9.67 22.63
N LYS A 286 -10.28 -10.79 23.35
CA LYS A 286 -10.80 -10.93 24.73
C LYS A 286 -10.08 -10.06 25.77
N ILE A 287 -8.87 -9.57 25.48
CA ILE A 287 -7.97 -8.92 26.44
C ILE A 287 -8.32 -7.44 26.65
N SER A 288 -8.80 -6.75 25.62
CA SER A 288 -9.26 -5.36 25.72
C SER A 288 -10.37 -5.15 24.69
N SER A 289 -11.59 -5.49 25.07
CA SER A 289 -12.76 -5.30 24.20
C SER A 289 -13.35 -3.91 24.45
N GLY A 290 -13.11 -2.98 23.53
CA GLY A 290 -13.82 -1.71 23.45
C GLY A 290 -12.94 -0.46 23.42
N TYR A 291 -13.57 0.70 23.48
CA TYR A 291 -12.90 2.01 23.48
C TYR A 291 -13.44 2.85 24.64
N ASN A 292 -12.55 3.20 25.55
CA ASN A 292 -12.85 4.06 26.67
C ASN A 292 -11.67 4.96 27.03
N TYR A 293 -11.96 6.09 27.65
CA TYR A 293 -10.96 7.00 28.20
C TYR A 293 -11.54 7.78 29.37
N ARG A 294 -10.67 8.40 30.17
CA ARG A 294 -11.05 9.21 31.33
C ARG A 294 -10.62 10.65 31.12
N PHE A 295 -11.42 11.58 31.62
CA PHE A 295 -11.02 12.97 31.78
C PHE A 295 -11.66 13.55 33.03
N ALA A 296 -11.10 14.64 33.54
CA ALA A 296 -11.62 15.31 34.73
C ALA A 296 -12.06 16.74 34.40
N LYS A 297 -13.13 17.18 35.06
CA LYS A 297 -13.55 18.59 35.08
C LYS A 297 -13.26 19.17 36.47
N TYR A 298 -12.32 20.11 36.55
CA TYR A 298 -11.94 20.76 37.79
C TYR A 298 -12.82 21.98 38.07
N TYR A 299 -13.19 22.17 39.33
CA TYR A 299 -13.95 23.32 39.80
C TYR A 299 -13.65 23.59 41.28
N ASN A 300 -13.83 24.84 41.70
CA ASN A 300 -13.69 25.21 43.09
C ASN A 300 -15.04 25.08 43.79
N ASN A 301 -15.08 24.35 44.91
CA ASN A 301 -16.25 24.25 45.76
C ASN A 301 -15.88 24.72 47.17
N ASN A 302 -16.42 25.87 47.59
CA ASN A 302 -16.18 26.47 48.92
C ASN A 302 -14.69 26.62 49.31
N GLY A 303 -13.82 26.94 48.35
CA GLY A 303 -12.38 27.12 48.58
C GLY A 303 -11.55 25.84 48.48
N THR A 304 -12.19 24.68 48.30
CA THR A 304 -11.50 23.40 48.08
C THR A 304 -11.51 23.03 46.60
N GLU A 305 -10.33 22.68 46.07
CA GLU A 305 -10.22 22.16 44.71
C GLU A 305 -10.93 20.81 44.61
N THR A 306 -11.91 20.75 43.72
CA THR A 306 -12.76 19.58 43.52
C THR A 306 -12.75 19.22 42.04
N ARG A 307 -12.88 17.94 41.71
CA ARG A 307 -13.06 17.50 40.32
C ARG A 307 -14.24 16.55 40.17
N THR A 308 -14.79 16.49 38.97
CA THR A 308 -15.64 15.39 38.52
C THR A 308 -14.84 14.55 37.56
N LEU A 309 -14.55 13.31 37.92
CA LEU A 309 -13.95 12.33 37.04
C LEU A 309 -15.03 11.74 36.15
N ILE A 310 -14.77 11.69 34.85
CA ILE A 310 -15.70 11.16 33.85
C ILE A 310 -14.96 10.12 33.05
N LYS A 311 -15.41 8.88 33.16
CA LYS A 311 -15.02 7.79 32.29
C LYS A 311 -16.04 7.65 31.19
N VAL A 312 -15.55 7.55 29.98
CA VAL A 312 -16.35 7.63 28.76
C VAL A 312 -16.17 6.35 27.97
N TYR A 313 -17.29 5.84 27.50
CA TYR A 313 -17.38 4.81 26.48
C TYR A 313 -18.07 5.42 25.26
N GLY A 314 -17.51 5.16 24.09
CA GLY A 314 -18.02 5.79 22.88
C GLY A 314 -17.56 5.11 21.61
N ILE A 315 -18.12 5.61 20.52
CA ILE A 315 -17.75 5.21 19.16
C ILE A 315 -16.77 6.25 18.65
N ARG A 316 -15.51 5.86 18.50
CA ARG A 316 -14.51 6.68 17.83
C ARG A 316 -14.62 6.47 16.32
N ILE A 317 -14.75 7.55 15.59
CA ILE A 317 -14.87 7.57 14.13
C ILE A 317 -13.59 8.16 13.56
N ASP A 318 -12.91 7.37 12.73
CA ASP A 318 -11.70 7.76 12.02
C ASP A 318 -12.02 7.87 10.52
N VAL A 319 -12.05 9.09 10.01
CA VAL A 319 -12.24 9.40 8.59
C VAL A 319 -10.89 9.30 7.89
N ILE A 320 -10.75 8.28 7.04
CA ILE A 320 -9.52 7.95 6.33
C ILE A 320 -9.73 8.28 4.86
N VAL A 321 -8.90 9.17 4.31
CA VAL A 321 -9.01 9.59 2.92
C VAL A 321 -7.89 8.91 2.12
N HIS A 322 -8.29 8.19 1.08
CA HIS A 322 -7.39 7.66 0.06
C HIS A 322 -7.68 8.35 -1.27
N GLY A 323 -6.65 8.49 -2.10
CA GLY A 323 -6.86 9.02 -3.43
C GLY A 323 -5.72 8.68 -4.38
N GLN A 324 -6.11 8.50 -5.63
CA GLN A 324 -5.25 8.31 -6.77
C GLN A 324 -5.82 9.13 -7.92
N ALA A 325 -4.98 9.99 -8.49
CA ALA A 325 -5.33 10.76 -9.68
C ALA A 325 -4.43 10.33 -10.85
N GLY A 326 -5.02 10.14 -12.01
CA GLY A 326 -4.32 9.92 -13.27
C GLY A 326 -4.60 11.05 -14.25
N LYS A 327 -3.56 11.61 -14.86
CA LYS A 327 -3.67 12.60 -15.95
C LYS A 327 -2.73 12.25 -17.08
N PHE A 328 -3.17 12.43 -18.32
CA PHE A 328 -2.36 12.21 -19.51
C PHE A 328 -1.01 12.95 -19.40
N SER A 329 0.07 12.22 -19.66
CA SER A 329 1.41 12.77 -19.68
C SER A 329 2.22 12.14 -20.81
N LEU A 330 2.95 12.99 -21.54
CA LEU A 330 3.73 12.57 -22.70
C LEU A 330 4.90 11.65 -22.30
N ILE A 331 5.53 11.91 -21.15
CA ILE A 331 6.71 11.18 -20.68
C ILE A 331 6.43 9.67 -20.50
N PRO A 332 5.47 9.23 -19.64
CA PRO A 332 5.17 7.81 -19.48
C PRO A 332 4.62 7.18 -20.76
N THR A 333 3.92 7.96 -21.59
CA THR A 333 3.44 7.50 -22.90
C THR A 333 4.60 7.12 -23.83
N ILE A 334 5.61 7.98 -23.97
CA ILE A 334 6.79 7.70 -24.81
C ILE A 334 7.60 6.53 -24.25
N ILE A 335 7.79 6.47 -22.93
CA ILE A 335 8.52 5.35 -22.30
C ILE A 335 7.81 4.03 -22.57
N ASN A 336 6.49 3.96 -22.35
CA ASN A 336 5.71 2.73 -22.59
C ASN A 336 5.58 2.39 -24.08
N LEU A 337 5.61 3.37 -24.98
CA LEU A 337 5.67 3.13 -26.41
C LEU A 337 7.04 2.58 -26.82
N ALA A 338 8.13 3.13 -26.28
CA ALA A 338 9.48 2.65 -26.55
C ALA A 338 9.65 1.20 -26.03
N THR A 339 9.16 0.89 -24.83
CA THR A 339 9.20 -0.49 -24.30
C THR A 339 8.34 -1.45 -25.13
N ALA A 340 7.20 -1.00 -25.66
CA ALA A 340 6.39 -1.80 -26.59
C ALA A 340 7.17 -2.12 -27.88
N LEU A 341 7.82 -1.11 -28.48
CA LEU A 341 8.59 -1.27 -29.71
C LEU A 341 9.82 -2.17 -29.52
N THR A 342 10.56 -2.03 -28.41
CA THR A 342 11.71 -2.90 -28.12
C THR A 342 11.28 -4.32 -27.81
N SER A 343 10.13 -4.52 -27.16
CA SER A 343 9.61 -5.85 -26.83
C SER A 343 9.22 -6.68 -28.05
N ILE A 344 8.83 -6.04 -29.17
CA ILE A 344 8.60 -6.73 -30.45
C ILE A 344 9.88 -7.48 -30.92
N GLY A 345 11.07 -6.94 -30.59
CA GLY A 345 12.36 -7.56 -30.90
C GLY A 345 12.60 -8.89 -30.18
N VAL A 346 11.96 -9.15 -29.04
CA VAL A 346 12.05 -10.46 -28.37
C VAL A 346 11.49 -11.57 -29.28
N GLY A 347 10.52 -11.23 -30.11
CA GLY A 347 9.93 -12.18 -31.06
C GLY A 347 10.90 -12.66 -32.13
N SER A 348 11.87 -11.83 -32.55
CA SER A 348 12.87 -12.24 -33.54
C SER A 348 13.88 -13.23 -32.92
N VAL A 349 14.29 -13.02 -31.68
CA VAL A 349 15.17 -13.95 -30.94
C VAL A 349 14.50 -15.31 -30.76
N LEU A 350 13.22 -15.34 -30.37
CA LEU A 350 12.46 -16.58 -30.25
C LEU A 350 12.31 -17.29 -31.60
N CYS A 351 11.98 -16.56 -32.66
CA CYS A 351 11.83 -17.14 -33.99
C CYS A 351 13.17 -17.62 -34.57
N ASP A 352 14.28 -16.94 -34.25
CA ASP A 352 15.63 -17.36 -34.60
C ASP A 352 16.00 -18.67 -33.88
N TRP A 353 15.68 -18.78 -32.60
CA TRP A 353 15.85 -20.02 -31.85
C TRP A 353 15.04 -21.16 -32.47
N ILE A 354 13.76 -20.93 -32.79
CA ILE A 354 12.89 -21.92 -33.45
C ILE A 354 13.43 -22.32 -34.83
N LEU A 355 13.89 -21.34 -35.62
CA LEU A 355 14.44 -21.57 -36.96
C LEU A 355 15.68 -22.47 -36.89
N LEU A 356 16.62 -22.17 -35.98
CA LEU A 356 17.89 -22.88 -35.87
C LEU A 356 17.75 -24.26 -35.21
N THR A 357 16.82 -24.43 -34.28
CA THR A 357 16.63 -25.72 -33.56
C THR A 357 15.70 -26.68 -34.29
N PHE A 358 14.54 -26.22 -34.77
CA PHE A 358 13.49 -27.11 -35.30
C PHE A 358 13.38 -27.11 -36.83
N MET A 359 13.89 -26.08 -37.50
CA MET A 359 13.70 -25.90 -38.95
C MET A 359 14.99 -25.97 -39.77
N ASN A 360 16.14 -26.19 -39.12
CA ASN A 360 17.45 -26.28 -39.77
C ASN A 360 17.69 -27.65 -40.43
N LYS A 361 16.84 -28.05 -41.37
CA LYS A 361 17.10 -29.22 -42.21
C LYS A 361 18.28 -28.93 -43.15
N ASP A 362 19.23 -29.86 -43.22
CA ASP A 362 20.43 -29.83 -44.06
C ASP A 362 21.34 -28.59 -43.88
N HIS A 363 21.39 -28.00 -42.68
CA HIS A 363 22.21 -26.83 -42.34
C HIS A 363 22.04 -25.60 -43.26
N THR A 364 20.98 -25.57 -44.07
CA THR A 364 20.79 -24.56 -45.14
C THR A 364 20.55 -23.16 -44.58
N TYR A 365 19.91 -23.06 -43.41
CA TYR A 365 19.66 -21.77 -42.75
C TYR A 365 20.88 -21.31 -41.93
N SER A 366 21.63 -22.23 -41.31
CA SER A 366 22.88 -21.91 -40.61
C SER A 366 23.97 -21.41 -41.55
N LEU A 367 24.15 -22.04 -42.72
CA LEU A 367 25.15 -21.64 -43.72
C LEU A 367 24.90 -20.26 -44.34
N ARG A 368 23.64 -19.80 -44.33
CA ARG A 368 23.30 -18.45 -44.83
C ARG A 368 23.35 -17.38 -43.73
N LYS A 369 23.26 -17.78 -42.46
CA LYS A 369 23.24 -16.89 -41.30
C LYS A 369 24.61 -16.64 -40.71
N PHE A 370 25.47 -17.65 -40.73
CA PHE A 370 26.80 -17.59 -40.15
C PHE A 370 27.84 -17.75 -41.27
N ASP A 371 28.75 -16.77 -41.37
CA ASP A 371 29.96 -16.92 -42.17
C ASP A 371 31.05 -17.49 -41.24
N GLU A 372 31.61 -18.64 -41.62
CA GLU A 372 32.75 -19.21 -40.89
C GLU A 372 34.00 -18.39 -41.18
N VAL A 373 34.66 -17.92 -40.12
CA VAL A 373 35.87 -17.11 -40.22
C VAL A 373 37.02 -17.85 -39.54
N TRP A 374 38.02 -18.22 -40.33
CA TRP A 374 39.26 -18.79 -39.81
C TRP A 374 40.25 -17.66 -39.55
N LYS A 375 40.81 -17.61 -38.33
CA LYS A 375 41.95 -16.75 -38.04
C LYS A 375 43.21 -17.52 -38.38
N LEU A 376 43.91 -17.11 -39.43
CA LEU A 376 45.28 -17.58 -39.67
C LEU A 376 46.19 -16.88 -38.65
N GLU A 377 46.70 -17.62 -37.68
CA GLU A 377 47.82 -17.16 -36.84
C GLU A 377 49.12 -17.36 -37.61
N ASP A 378 49.41 -16.45 -38.55
CA ASP A 378 50.77 -16.27 -39.04
C ASP A 378 51.42 -15.14 -38.25
N GLY A 379 52.56 -15.46 -37.63
CA GLY A 379 53.39 -14.49 -36.94
C GLY A 379 53.69 -13.33 -37.88
N THR A 380 53.21 -12.14 -37.50
CA THR A 380 53.24 -10.87 -38.24
C THR A 380 52.14 -10.71 -39.30
N THR A 381 51.05 -10.05 -38.88
CA THR A 381 49.90 -9.52 -39.66
C THR A 381 48.68 -10.44 -39.73
N THR A 382 47.67 -10.15 -38.89
CA THR A 382 46.36 -10.80 -38.90
C THR A 382 45.56 -10.40 -40.16
N ALA A 383 45.55 -11.26 -41.17
CA ALA A 383 44.59 -11.19 -42.26
C ALA A 383 43.37 -12.08 -41.94
N VAL A 384 42.18 -11.50 -41.94
CA VAL A 384 40.91 -12.23 -41.80
C VAL A 384 40.39 -12.54 -43.20
N THR A 385 40.38 -13.81 -43.59
CA THR A 385 39.83 -14.24 -44.89
C THR A 385 38.44 -14.83 -44.70
N THR A 386 37.41 -14.19 -45.28
CA THR A 386 36.05 -14.71 -45.39
C THR A 386 35.92 -15.54 -46.68
N VAL A 387 35.54 -16.82 -46.57
CA VAL A 387 35.23 -17.64 -47.76
C VAL A 387 33.79 -17.36 -48.16
N SER A 388 33.58 -16.37 -49.04
CA SER A 388 32.28 -16.19 -49.69
C SER A 388 32.21 -17.08 -50.94
N SER A 389 31.25 -18.01 -50.96
CA SER A 389 30.95 -18.85 -52.12
C SER A 389 30.18 -18.07 -53.19
N LEU A 390 30.82 -17.07 -53.79
CA LEU A 390 30.41 -16.48 -55.06
C LEU A 390 31.66 -16.25 -55.91
N GLN A 391 31.79 -17.11 -56.90
CA GLN A 391 32.78 -17.06 -57.97
C GLN A 391 32.50 -15.81 -58.83
N GLU A 392 33.29 -14.75 -58.63
CA GLU A 392 33.31 -13.58 -59.52
C GLU A 392 34.59 -13.64 -60.37
N SER A 393 34.38 -14.04 -61.63
CA SER A 393 35.37 -14.05 -62.70
C SER A 393 35.80 -12.63 -63.06
N SER A 394 37.10 -12.32 -62.97
CA SER A 394 37.69 -11.13 -63.59
C SER A 394 38.42 -11.52 -64.88
N CYS A 395 37.81 -11.23 -66.02
CA CYS A 395 38.49 -11.24 -67.32
C CYS A 395 39.06 -9.84 -67.63
N ILE A 396 40.31 -9.78 -68.10
CA ILE A 396 40.91 -8.58 -68.73
C ILE A 396 41.22 -8.95 -70.20
N PRO A 397 41.03 -8.05 -71.20
CA PRO A 397 40.97 -8.44 -72.60
C PRO A 397 42.36 -8.58 -73.26
N GLY A 398 42.53 -9.66 -74.05
CA GLY A 398 43.62 -9.79 -75.02
C GLY A 398 44.69 -10.84 -74.71
N SER A 399 44.32 -12.11 -74.55
CA SER A 399 45.16 -13.31 -74.81
C SER A 399 44.34 -14.60 -74.55
N PRO A 400 44.70 -15.76 -75.15
CA PRO A 400 43.90 -16.98 -75.02
C PRO A 400 44.12 -17.64 -73.65
N CYS A 401 43.03 -17.97 -72.95
CA CYS A 401 43.08 -18.71 -71.69
C CYS A 401 43.49 -20.18 -71.94
N THR A 402 44.64 -20.59 -71.42
CA THR A 402 44.98 -22.02 -71.25
C THR A 402 44.47 -22.50 -69.91
N PHE A 403 43.77 -23.64 -69.90
CA PHE A 403 43.37 -24.35 -68.70
C PHE A 403 44.58 -25.12 -68.15
N ASP A 404 45.09 -24.70 -66.99
CA ASP A 404 45.91 -25.58 -66.15
C ASP A 404 45.06 -26.01 -64.94
N GLU A 405 44.81 -27.30 -64.86
CA GLU A 405 44.09 -27.98 -63.78
C GLU A 405 45.09 -28.28 -62.64
N PRO A 406 44.95 -27.72 -61.42
CA PRO A 406 45.79 -28.14 -60.31
C PRO A 406 45.15 -29.34 -59.59
N VAL A 407 45.91 -30.43 -59.60
CA VAL A 407 45.72 -31.70 -58.91
C VAL A 407 45.38 -31.51 -57.42
N TYR A 408 44.26 -32.10 -57.00
CA TYR A 408 43.85 -32.23 -55.60
C TYR A 408 44.77 -33.21 -54.86
N LYS A 409 45.47 -32.74 -53.82
CA LYS A 409 46.11 -33.61 -52.82
C LYS A 409 45.29 -33.60 -51.54
N ASP A 410 44.50 -34.66 -51.40
CA ASP A 410 43.84 -35.05 -50.17
C ASP A 410 44.88 -35.43 -49.11
N LYS A 411 45.06 -34.59 -48.09
CA LYS A 411 45.68 -34.96 -46.81
C LYS A 411 45.03 -34.15 -45.70
N GLY A 412 43.88 -34.62 -45.22
CA GLY A 412 43.39 -34.24 -43.91
C GLY A 412 44.33 -34.78 -42.82
N PRO A 413 44.56 -34.06 -41.71
CA PRO A 413 45.01 -34.69 -40.47
C PRO A 413 43.79 -35.26 -39.74
N ALA A 414 43.94 -36.52 -39.29
CA ALA A 414 42.99 -37.19 -38.42
C ALA A 414 42.79 -36.39 -37.14
N MET A 415 41.54 -36.04 -36.83
CA MET A 415 41.16 -35.39 -35.57
C MET A 415 40.74 -36.48 -34.58
N GLU A 416 41.51 -36.58 -33.51
CA GLU A 416 41.32 -37.45 -32.36
C GLU A 416 40.04 -37.05 -31.61
N PHE A 417 39.13 -38.01 -31.40
CA PHE A 417 37.91 -37.83 -30.62
C PHE A 417 38.24 -37.81 -29.12
N THR A 418 38.25 -36.64 -28.49
CA THR A 418 38.27 -36.53 -27.03
C THR A 418 36.90 -36.07 -26.53
N ILE A 419 36.14 -37.02 -26.02
CA ILE A 419 34.86 -36.84 -25.34
C ILE A 419 35.13 -36.19 -23.98
N ILE A 420 34.60 -34.98 -23.75
CA ILE A 420 34.47 -34.38 -22.41
C ILE A 420 33.01 -34.50 -21.99
N GLN A 421 32.69 -35.64 -21.39
CA GLN A 421 31.52 -35.84 -20.53
C GLN A 421 32.09 -36.11 -19.13
N ASP A 422 32.15 -35.08 -18.28
CA ASP A 422 31.97 -35.21 -16.83
C ASP A 422 32.21 -33.87 -16.14
N ARG A 423 31.10 -33.14 -15.93
CA ARG A 423 30.91 -32.19 -14.82
C ARG A 423 29.41 -31.91 -14.69
N LEU A 424 28.71 -32.88 -14.12
CA LEU A 424 27.40 -32.72 -13.45
C LEU A 424 27.08 -34.07 -12.79
N GLY A 425 27.70 -34.34 -11.65
CA GLY A 425 27.49 -35.63 -10.98
C GLY A 425 28.38 -35.93 -9.77
N GLN A 426 28.88 -34.94 -9.02
CA GLN A 426 29.55 -35.24 -7.75
C GLN A 426 29.61 -34.03 -6.81
N GLU A 427 28.43 -33.59 -6.37
CA GLU A 427 28.28 -32.71 -5.20
C GLU A 427 27.17 -33.24 -4.28
N HIS A 428 27.16 -34.57 -4.09
CA HIS A 428 26.30 -35.20 -3.10
C HIS A 428 26.97 -36.44 -2.49
N ARG A 429 27.87 -36.17 -1.53
CA ARG A 429 28.23 -36.97 -0.35
C ARG A 429 29.59 -36.47 0.13
N ASP A 430 29.58 -35.74 1.25
CA ASP A 430 30.52 -35.91 2.37
C ASP A 430 30.28 -34.77 3.38
N GLY A 431 29.64 -35.11 4.49
CA GLY A 431 29.26 -34.17 5.54
C GLY A 431 28.47 -34.86 6.65
N ILE A 432 29.05 -35.88 7.28
CA ILE A 432 28.52 -36.48 8.53
C ILE A 432 29.67 -36.56 9.54
N LEU A 433 29.47 -35.87 10.68
CA LEU A 433 30.34 -35.79 11.86
C LEU A 433 30.55 -37.15 12.57
N PRO A 434 31.65 -37.31 13.34
CA PRO A 434 31.81 -38.42 14.28
C PRO A 434 31.29 -38.09 15.70
N PRO A 435 31.05 -39.11 16.56
CA PRO A 435 30.30 -39.02 17.84
C PRO A 435 31.22 -38.80 19.08
N PRO A 436 30.65 -38.65 20.30
CA PRO A 436 31.26 -37.92 21.41
C PRO A 436 32.08 -38.81 22.36
N GLY A 437 32.96 -38.17 23.15
CA GLY A 437 33.66 -38.80 24.26
C GLY A 437 33.64 -37.91 25.51
N SER A 438 33.23 -38.54 26.63
CA SER A 438 33.57 -38.30 28.05
C SER A 438 33.55 -36.88 28.61
#